data_AF-A0A2N1V163-F1
#
_entry.id   AF-A0A2N1V163-F1
#
_cell.length_a   1.000
_cell.length_b   1.000
_cell.length_c   1.000
_cell.angle_alpha   90.00
_cell.angle_beta   90.00
_cell.angle_gamma   90.00
#
_symmetry.space_group_name_H-M   'P 1'
#
loop_
_entity.id
_entity.type
_entity.pdbx_description
1 polymer ?
#
loop_
_entity_poly.entity_id
_entity_poly.type
_entity_poly.pdbx_seq_one_letter_code
_entity_poly.pdbx_strand_id
1 'polypeptide(L)' 'MLGDITVAKEIYIACGYTDMRKSIDGLAAIVQETFGLDPFAPSLYMFCGKRRDRIKALLWEGDGFLLLYRRLEL' A
#
# COMPACT_ATOMS: atom_id res chain seq x y z
N MET A 1 14.90 -6.08 -10.05
CA MET A 1 14.06 -7.26 -9.77
C MET A 1 12.68 -6.70 -9.47
N LEU A 2 11.60 -7.24 -10.03
CA LEU A 2 10.26 -6.76 -9.69
C LEU A 2 9.97 -7.13 -8.22
N GLY A 3 9.59 -6.15 -7.40
CA GLY A 3 9.17 -6.40 -6.04
C GLY A 3 10.28 -6.55 -5.03
N ASP A 4 11.35 -5.76 -5.16
CA ASP A 4 12.35 -5.63 -4.11
C ASP A 4 11.83 -4.75 -2.97
N ILE A 5 11.06 -5.35 -2.07
CA ILE A 5 10.50 -4.66 -0.90
C ILE A 5 11.56 -4.10 0.05
N THR A 6 12.83 -4.51 -0.08
CA THR A 6 13.91 -4.02 0.79
C THR A 6 14.25 -2.55 0.56
N VAL A 7 13.78 -1.96 -0.54
CA VAL A 7 13.90 -0.52 -0.80
C VAL A 7 13.03 0.33 0.13
N ALA A 8 12.02 -0.26 0.77
CA ALA A 8 11.18 0.45 1.73
C ALA A 8 11.97 0.79 3.00
N LYS A 9 12.15 2.09 3.27
CA LYS A 9 12.78 2.61 4.48
C LYS A 9 11.82 2.72 5.65
N GLU A 10 10.54 2.97 5.33
CA GLU A 10 9.47 3.13 6.30
C GLU A 10 8.31 2.19 5.97
N ILE A 11 7.60 1.76 7.01
CA ILE A 11 6.41 0.91 6.88
C ILE A 11 5.25 1.59 7.60
N TYR A 12 4.19 1.87 6.86
CA TYR A 12 2.97 2.47 7.37
C TYR A 12 1.81 1.48 7.32
N ILE A 13 1.02 1.45 8.38
CA ILE A 13 -0.23 0.70 8.43
C ILE A 13 -1.38 1.70 8.46
N ALA A 14 -2.20 1.70 7.40
CA ALA A 14 -3.41 2.51 7.36
C ALA A 14 -4.39 2.01 8.43
N CYS A 15 -4.65 2.85 9.45
CA CYS A 15 -5.62 2.55 10.49
C CYS A 15 -7.06 2.69 9.98
N GLY A 16 -7.98 1.92 10.57
CA GLY A 16 -9.38 1.86 10.13
C GLY A 16 -9.57 0.84 9.01
N TYR A 17 -10.50 1.11 8.09
CA TYR A 17 -10.75 0.25 6.94
C TYR A 17 -10.58 1.03 5.64
N THR A 18 -9.99 0.38 4.65
CA THR A 18 -9.82 0.92 3.30
C THR A 18 -10.77 0.21 2.33
N ASP A 19 -11.31 0.95 1.35
CA ASP A 19 -12.05 0.35 0.25
C ASP A 19 -11.08 -0.42 -0.66
N MET A 20 -11.01 -1.74 -0.48
CA MET A 20 -10.07 -2.63 -1.17
C MET A 20 -10.35 -2.82 -2.67
N ARG A 21 -11.39 -2.17 -3.21
CA ARG A 21 -11.61 -2.07 -4.67
C ARG A 21 -10.65 -1.08 -5.35
N LYS A 22 -10.06 -0.15 -4.59
CA LYS A 22 -9.06 0.80 -5.11
C LYS A 22 -7.79 0.07 -5.56
N SER A 23 -7.31 0.41 -6.75
CA SER A 23 -6.01 -0.04 -7.28
C SER A 23 -4.91 0.96 -6.92
N ILE A 24 -3.77 0.93 -7.63
CA ILE A 24 -2.60 1.79 -7.41
C ILE A 24 -3.00 3.26 -7.22
N ASP A 25 -3.60 3.91 -8.21
CA ASP A 25 -3.90 5.35 -8.15
C ASP A 25 -4.84 5.72 -7.01
N GLY A 26 -5.85 4.88 -6.76
CA GLY A 26 -6.80 5.10 -5.67
C GLY A 26 -6.17 4.93 -4.28
N LEU A 27 -5.17 4.07 -4.14
CA LEU A 27 -4.44 3.90 -2.89
C LEU A 27 -3.37 5.00 -2.71
N ALA A 28 -2.68 5.38 -3.79
CA ALA A 28 -1.73 6.50 -3.79
C ALA A 28 -2.44 7.82 -3.42
N ALA A 29 -3.65 8.05 -3.95
CA ALA A 29 -4.48 9.19 -3.58
C ALA A 29 -4.81 9.18 -2.07
N ILE A 30 -5.07 8.02 -1.46
CA ILE A 30 -5.27 7.95 0.00
C ILE A 30 -4.00 8.37 0.75
N VAL A 31 -2.82 7.86 0.34
CA VAL A 31 -1.54 8.23 0.95
C VAL A 31 -1.33 9.74 0.90
N GLN A 32 -1.55 10.35 -0.26
CA GLN A 32 -1.34 11.78 -0.47
C GLN A 32 -2.41 12.64 0.21
N GLU A 33 -3.68 12.38 -0.07
CA GLU A 33 -4.78 13.27 0.32
C GLU A 33 -5.26 13.04 1.76
N THR A 34 -5.23 11.78 2.24
CA THR A 34 -5.73 11.45 3.58
C THR A 34 -4.61 11.50 4.61
N PHE A 35 -3.44 10.95 4.30
CA PHE A 35 -2.34 10.86 5.25
C PHE A 35 -1.33 12.00 5.12
N GLY A 36 -1.38 12.78 4.02
CA GLY A 36 -0.43 13.87 3.79
C GLY A 36 1.00 13.37 3.58
N LEU A 37 1.17 12.12 3.15
CA LEU A 37 2.46 11.49 2.91
C LEU A 37 2.76 11.44 1.42
N ASP A 38 4.03 11.34 1.05
CA ASP A 38 4.44 11.20 -0.34
C ASP A 38 4.31 9.73 -0.80
N PRO A 39 3.41 9.40 -1.74
CA PRO A 39 3.29 8.04 -2.26
C PRO A 39 4.53 7.57 -3.05
N PHE A 40 5.40 8.49 -3.50
CA PHE A 40 6.65 8.18 -4.22
C PHE A 40 7.87 8.03 -3.28
N ALA A 41 7.68 8.21 -1.97
CA ALA A 41 8.73 7.94 -1.00
C ALA A 41 9.09 6.43 -0.98
N PRO A 42 10.33 6.06 -0.61
CA PRO A 42 10.74 4.67 -0.40
C PRO A 42 10.05 4.12 0.85
N SER A 43 8.75 3.85 0.78
CA SER A 43 7.89 3.51 1.90
C SER A 43 6.82 2.51 1.47
N LEU A 44 6.54 1.57 2.37
CA LEU A 44 5.50 0.56 2.16
C LEU A 44 4.22 0.97 2.91
N TYR A 45 3.12 1.13 2.18
CA TYR A 45 1.82 1.50 2.75
C TYR A 45 0.87 0.30 2.74
N MET A 46 0.50 -0.19 3.92
CA MET A 46 -0.36 -1.36 4.08
C MET A 46 -1.81 -0.96 4.35
N PHE A 47 -2.74 -1.57 3.62
CA PHE A 47 -4.17 -1.32 3.69
C PHE A 47 -4.94 -2.61 3.97
N CYS A 48 -5.96 -2.50 4.80
CA CYS A 48 -6.85 -3.61 5.13
C CYS A 48 -8.33 -3.18 4.99
N GLY A 49 -9.15 -4.08 4.46
CA GLY A 49 -10.59 -3.86 4.32
C GLY A 49 -11.40 -4.32 5.53
N LYS A 50 -12.70 -4.02 5.54
CA LYS A 50 -13.62 -4.43 6.61
C LYS A 50 -13.67 -5.94 6.87
N ARG A 51 -13.50 -6.74 5.81
CA ARG A 51 -13.53 -8.21 5.89
C ARG A 51 -12.28 -8.81 6.55
N ARG A 52 -11.19 -8.05 6.67
CA ARG A 52 -9.91 -8.46 7.29
C ARG A 52 -9.31 -9.76 6.71
N ASP A 53 -9.71 -10.12 5.50
CA ASP A 53 -9.26 -11.32 4.78
C ASP A 53 -8.20 -11.00 3.72
N ARG A 54 -7.91 -9.72 3.48
CA ARG A 54 -7.03 -9.24 2.42
C ARG A 54 -6.21 -8.04 2.89
N ILE A 55 -4.93 -8.04 2.55
CA ILE A 55 -4.00 -6.91 2.72
C ILE A 55 -3.50 -6.50 1.34
N LYS A 56 -3.52 -5.20 1.07
CA LYS A 56 -2.77 -4.58 -0.04
C LYS A 56 -1.58 -3.84 0.53
N ALA A 57 -0.41 -3.94 -0.10
CA ALA A 57 0.73 -3.09 0.22
C ALA A 57 1.20 -2.36 -1.04
N LEU A 58 1.24 -1.03 -0.97
CA LEU A 58 1.66 -0.15 -2.05
C LEU A 58 3.10 0.32 -1.79
N LEU A 59 3.96 0.22 -2.80
CA LEU A 59 5.35 0.66 -2.76
C LEU A 59 5.71 1.35 -4.08
N TRP A 60 6.51 2.41 -4.02
CA TRP A 60 7.17 2.99 -5.19
C TRP A 60 8.63 2.51 -5.26
N GLU A 61 9.03 1.91 -6.37
CA GLU A 61 10.39 1.34 -6.57
C GLU A 61 11.29 2.23 -7.46
N GLY A 62 10.91 3.50 -7.66
CA GLY A 62 11.69 4.47 -8.45
C GLY A 62 11.25 4.57 -9.91
N ASP A 63 10.90 3.45 -10.54
CA ASP A 63 10.41 3.38 -11.93
C ASP A 63 8.92 3.03 -12.05
N GLY A 64 8.29 2.62 -10.95
CA GLY A 64 6.89 2.25 -10.95
C GLY A 64 6.33 1.93 -9.56
N PHE A 65 5.00 1.84 -9.51
CA PHE A 65 4.28 1.35 -8.34
C PHE A 65 4.18 -0.17 -8.37
N LEU A 66 4.51 -0.78 -7.23
CA LEU A 66 4.22 -2.16 -6.91
C LEU A 66 2.99 -2.23 -6.00
N LEU A 67 2.05 -3.13 -6.33
CA LEU A 67 0.92 -3.44 -5.48
C LEU A 67 0.94 -4.92 -5.09
N LEU A 68 1.37 -5.20 -3.87
CA LEU A 68 1.31 -6.53 -3.29
C LEU A 68 -0.12 -6.82 -2.82
N TYR A 69 -0.62 -8.00 -3.15
CA TYR A 69 -1.95 -8.45 -2.77
C TYR A 69 -1.88 -9.77 -2.03
N ARG A 70 -2.18 -9.77 -0.74
CA ARG A 70 -2.19 -10.96 0.08
C ARG A 70 -3.60 -11.26 0.55
N ARG A 71 -4.11 -12.44 0.20
CA ARG A 71 -5.26 -13.04 0.87
C ARG A 71 -4.76 -13.78 2.11
N LEU A 72 -5.44 -13.58 3.23
CA LEU A 72 -5.17 -14.28 4.48
C LEU A 72 -6.07 -15.52 4.51
N GLU A 73 -5.48 -16.65 4.85
CA GLU A 73 -6.18 -17.90 5.13
C GLU A 73 -6.08 -18.14 6.64
N LEU A 74 -7.18 -18.60 7.24
CA LEU A 74 -7.27 -18.96 8.66
C LEU A 74 -6.86 -20.42 8.87
#